data_AF-A0A930ERX9-F1
#
_entry.id   AF-A0A930ERX9-F1
#
_cell.length_a   1.000
_cell.length_b   1.000
_cell.length_c   1.000
_cell.angle_alpha   90.00
_cell.angle_beta   90.00
_cell.angle_gamma   90.00
#
_symmetry.space_group_name_H-M   'P 1'
#
loop_
_entity.id
_entity.type
_entity.pdbx_description
1 polymer ?
#
loop_
_entity_poly.entity_id
_entity_poly.type
_entity_poly.pdbx_seq_one_letter_code
_entity_poly.pdbx_strand_id
1 'polypeptide(L)'
;MIVTIANQKGGVGKTTLVALIANYLAQRGKAPLLIDTDHQRSLTYLRKTDTENFPAQEVPYQIIELDLSNPREVKEYLNELRKEDVVSLLDAPGNLTEDGLLYLLSSSDVIIIPFQYERKCLDSTGTFLSVFSQVAQHAKTSPRLLFAPNRVRSGEGLKAEKEMWAKVDDALSNHGTILPVIRDLSCLKRVNTLQLTREQEQACRSTLESIYTILCPI
;
A
#
# COMPACT_ATOMS: atom_id res chain seq x y z
N MET A 1 1.76 -14.62 -2.79
CA MET A 1 1.54 -13.38 -3.59
C MET A 1 2.12 -12.20 -2.83
N ILE A 2 2.96 -11.38 -3.47
CA ILE A 2 3.64 -10.23 -2.86
C ILE A 2 2.99 -8.93 -3.36
N VAL A 3 2.47 -8.13 -2.44
CA VAL A 3 1.82 -6.85 -2.70
C VAL A 3 2.58 -5.75 -1.98
N THR A 4 3.07 -4.77 -2.73
CA THR A 4 3.84 -3.66 -2.16
C THR A 4 3.03 -2.38 -2.17
N ILE A 5 2.99 -1.68 -1.04
CA ILE A 5 2.39 -0.36 -0.94
C ILE A 5 3.54 0.66 -0.95
N ALA A 6 3.73 1.38 -2.05
CA ALA A 6 4.90 2.25 -2.25
C ALA A 6 4.56 3.58 -2.92
N ASN A 7 5.22 4.64 -2.45
CA ASN A 7 5.30 5.94 -3.11
C ASN A 7 6.45 6.75 -2.47
N GLN A 8 7.14 7.59 -3.27
CA GLN A 8 8.27 8.45 -2.86
C GLN A 8 7.88 9.53 -1.85
N LYS A 9 6.59 9.70 -1.53
CA LYS A 9 6.14 10.71 -0.58
C LYS A 9 5.75 10.09 0.77
N GLY A 10 6.32 10.61 1.85
CA GLY A 10 5.81 10.39 3.21
C GLY A 10 4.43 11.02 3.41
N GLY A 11 3.57 10.40 4.21
CA GLY A 11 2.27 10.99 4.57
C GLY A 11 1.11 10.79 3.57
N VAL A 12 1.33 10.08 2.45
CA VAL A 12 0.24 9.68 1.51
C VAL A 12 -0.63 8.54 2.03
N GLY A 13 -0.35 8.01 3.22
CA GLY A 13 -1.14 6.98 3.89
C GLY A 13 -0.79 5.54 3.52
N LYS A 14 0.49 5.23 3.25
CA LYS A 14 0.97 3.86 2.93
C LYS A 14 0.64 2.86 4.05
N THR A 15 1.22 3.05 5.24
CA THR A 15 0.96 2.23 6.44
C THR A 15 -0.52 2.12 6.79
N THR A 16 -1.26 3.22 6.66
CA THR A 16 -2.73 3.24 6.88
C THR A 16 -3.43 2.29 5.91
N LEU A 17 -3.07 2.33 4.62
CA LEU A 17 -3.66 1.48 3.61
C LEU A 17 -3.26 0.01 3.79
N VAL A 18 -2.02 -0.25 4.20
CA VAL A 18 -1.56 -1.61 4.58
C VAL A 18 -2.45 -2.19 5.67
N ALA A 19 -2.67 -1.46 6.76
CA ALA A 19 -3.54 -1.91 7.87
C ALA A 19 -5.00 -2.11 7.44
N LEU A 20 -5.56 -1.20 6.63
CA LEU A 20 -6.93 -1.31 6.12
C LEU A 20 -7.11 -2.56 5.23
N ILE A 21 -6.20 -2.79 4.28
CA ILE A 21 -6.24 -3.96 3.40
C ILE A 21 -6.08 -5.24 4.22
N ALA A 22 -5.14 -5.25 5.16
CA ALA A 22 -4.87 -6.40 6.01
C ALA A 22 -6.09 -6.82 6.84
N ASN A 23 -6.72 -5.86 7.54
CA ASN A 23 -7.92 -6.13 8.32
C ASN A 23 -9.08 -6.56 7.45
N TYR A 24 -9.21 -5.99 6.25
CA TYR A 24 -10.25 -6.37 5.30
C TYR A 24 -10.08 -7.81 4.79
N LEU A 25 -8.83 -8.20 4.47
CA LEU A 25 -8.48 -9.59 4.13
C LEU A 25 -8.80 -10.54 5.31
N ALA A 26 -8.44 -10.16 6.54
CA ALA A 26 -8.74 -10.91 7.75
C ALA A 26 -10.24 -11.12 7.97
N GLN A 27 -11.04 -10.08 7.81
CA GLN A 27 -12.52 -10.17 7.90
C GLN A 27 -13.13 -11.09 6.85
N ARG A 28 -12.44 -11.30 5.73
CA ARG A 28 -12.82 -12.23 4.65
C ARG A 28 -12.18 -13.62 4.78
N GLY A 29 -11.64 -13.94 5.97
CA GLY A 29 -11.09 -15.27 6.29
C GLY A 29 -9.70 -15.55 5.70
N LYS A 30 -8.97 -14.52 5.27
CA LYS A 30 -7.57 -14.64 4.84
C LYS A 30 -6.64 -14.26 5.98
N ALA A 31 -5.46 -14.87 6.08
CA ALA A 31 -4.44 -14.50 7.06
C ALA A 31 -3.25 -13.86 6.32
N PRO A 32 -3.27 -12.55 6.01
CA PRO A 32 -2.15 -11.93 5.31
C PRO A 32 -0.88 -11.91 6.18
N LEU A 33 0.29 -11.83 5.55
CA LEU A 33 1.54 -11.51 6.25
C LEU A 33 1.91 -10.06 5.98
N LEU A 34 2.14 -9.27 7.02
CA LEU A 34 2.55 -7.88 6.85
C LEU A 34 4.06 -7.77 7.06
N ILE A 35 4.71 -6.98 6.22
CA ILE A 35 6.15 -6.77 6.26
C ILE A 35 6.41 -5.27 6.35
N ASP A 36 6.96 -4.86 7.47
CA ASP A 36 7.39 -3.49 7.73
C ASP A 36 8.83 -3.33 7.25
N THR A 37 9.03 -2.54 6.20
CA THR A 37 10.35 -2.33 5.60
C THR A 37 10.89 -0.92 5.84
N ASP A 38 10.10 -0.04 6.46
CA ASP A 38 10.50 1.33 6.76
C ASP A 38 11.32 1.35 8.06
N HIS A 39 12.48 2.01 8.06
CA HIS A 39 13.29 2.20 9.26
C HIS A 39 12.53 2.90 10.41
N GLN A 40 11.48 3.67 10.12
CA GLN A 40 10.59 4.27 11.12
C GLN A 40 9.70 3.25 11.83
N ARG A 41 9.55 2.04 11.27
CA ARG A 41 8.79 0.91 11.83
C ARG A 41 7.37 1.28 12.25
N SER A 42 6.74 2.13 11.44
CA SER A 42 5.43 2.72 11.77
C SER A 42 4.35 1.66 11.94
N LEU A 43 4.39 0.60 11.11
CA LEU A 43 3.43 -0.49 11.15
C LEU A 43 3.63 -1.37 12.39
N THR A 44 4.88 -1.69 12.71
CA THR A 44 5.24 -2.49 13.89
C THR A 44 4.90 -1.76 15.18
N TYR A 45 5.22 -0.46 15.25
CA TYR A 45 4.85 0.38 16.40
C TYR A 45 3.33 0.45 16.57
N LEU A 46 2.59 0.63 15.47
CA LEU A 46 1.12 0.63 15.49
C LEU A 46 0.58 -0.67 16.11
N ARG A 47 1.07 -1.84 15.68
CA ARG A 47 0.67 -3.13 16.28
C ARG A 47 0.95 -3.21 17.76
N LYS A 48 2.13 -2.78 18.21
CA LYS A 48 2.46 -2.80 19.64
C LYS A 48 1.45 -1.97 20.43
N THR A 49 1.23 -0.71 20.02
CA THR A 49 0.26 0.18 20.65
C THR A 49 -1.17 -0.39 20.63
N ASP A 50 -1.57 -1.03 19.55
CA ASP A 50 -2.90 -1.64 19.44
C ASP A 50 -3.08 -2.79 20.45
N THR A 51 -2.08 -3.68 20.57
CA THR A 51 -2.13 -4.79 21.52
C THR A 51 -2.07 -4.34 22.99
N GLU A 52 -1.40 -3.23 23.27
CA GLU A 52 -1.39 -2.62 24.61
C GLU A 52 -2.74 -1.99 24.94
N ASN A 53 -3.39 -1.33 23.97
CA ASN A 53 -4.69 -0.69 24.15
C ASN A 53 -5.85 -1.70 24.17
N PHE A 54 -5.72 -2.84 23.49
CA PHE A 54 -6.76 -3.86 23.34
C PHE A 54 -6.23 -5.28 23.63
N PRO A 55 -5.77 -5.57 24.87
CA PRO A 55 -5.08 -6.82 25.20
C PRO A 55 -5.95 -8.08 25.10
N ALA A 56 -7.27 -7.93 25.14
CA ALA A 56 -8.21 -9.04 24.99
C ALA A 56 -8.57 -9.34 23.53
N GLN A 57 -8.11 -8.52 22.58
CA GLN A 57 -8.43 -8.69 21.18
C GLN A 57 -7.42 -9.61 20.49
N GLU A 58 -7.93 -10.59 19.74
CA GLU A 58 -7.10 -11.52 18.99
C GLU A 58 -6.33 -10.82 17.87
N VAL A 59 -5.11 -11.29 17.63
CA VAL A 59 -4.25 -10.78 16.56
C VAL A 59 -4.58 -11.52 15.26
N PRO A 60 -5.14 -10.83 14.24
CA PRO A 60 -5.66 -11.50 13.03
C PRO A 60 -4.56 -11.94 12.03
N TYR A 61 -3.37 -11.36 12.13
CA TYR A 61 -2.25 -11.61 11.21
C TYR A 61 -0.91 -11.22 11.83
N GLN A 62 0.17 -11.78 11.27
CA GLN A 62 1.54 -11.49 11.69
C GLN A 62 2.09 -10.23 11.02
N ILE A 63 2.97 -9.53 11.72
CA ILE A 63 3.81 -8.46 11.19
C ILE A 63 5.26 -8.86 11.46
N ILE A 64 6.08 -8.76 10.43
CA ILE A 64 7.53 -8.96 10.51
C ILE A 64 8.26 -7.71 10.03
N GLU A 65 9.46 -7.51 10.53
CA GLU A 65 10.35 -6.45 10.07
C GLU A 65 11.32 -7.02 9.03
N LEU A 66 11.60 -6.27 7.97
CA LEU A 66 12.62 -6.61 6.98
C LEU A 66 13.49 -5.40 6.71
N ASP A 67 14.78 -5.50 7.04
CA ASP A 67 15.75 -4.45 6.76
C ASP A 67 16.17 -4.45 5.28
N LEU A 68 16.06 -3.29 4.64
CA LEU A 68 16.43 -3.11 3.23
C LEU A 68 17.92 -2.77 3.02
N SER A 69 18.71 -2.67 4.10
CA SER A 69 20.14 -2.34 4.05
C SER A 69 21.01 -3.42 3.39
N ASN A 70 20.57 -4.69 3.40
CA ASN A 70 21.27 -5.79 2.75
C ASN A 70 20.45 -6.38 1.57
N PRO A 71 20.74 -5.97 0.32
CA PRO A 71 19.97 -6.41 -0.84
C PRO A 71 20.00 -7.92 -1.10
N ARG A 72 21.05 -8.63 -0.66
CA ARG A 72 21.13 -10.10 -0.82
C ARG A 72 20.12 -10.79 0.09
N GLU A 73 20.06 -10.39 1.34
CA GLU A 73 19.11 -10.92 2.32
C GLU A 73 17.67 -10.59 1.92
N VAL A 74 17.39 -9.36 1.48
CA VAL A 74 16.07 -8.99 0.95
C VAL A 74 15.67 -9.89 -0.21
N LYS A 75 16.58 -10.12 -1.17
CA LYS A 75 16.31 -10.98 -2.32
C LYS A 75 16.04 -12.42 -1.91
N GLU A 76 16.84 -12.99 -1.02
CA GLU A 76 16.67 -14.35 -0.50
C GLU A 76 15.34 -14.49 0.23
N TYR A 77 15.03 -13.55 1.12
CA TYR A 77 13.77 -13.50 1.85
C TYR A 77 12.56 -13.46 0.92
N LEU A 78 12.55 -12.56 -0.08
CA LEU A 78 11.45 -12.43 -1.04
C LEU A 78 11.29 -13.67 -1.94
N ASN A 79 12.38 -14.38 -2.24
CA ASN A 79 12.33 -15.64 -3.00
C ASN A 79 11.70 -16.77 -2.20
N GLU A 80 11.99 -16.88 -0.90
CA GLU A 80 11.34 -17.85 -0.02
C GLU A 80 9.87 -17.48 0.20
N LEU A 81 9.58 -16.20 0.46
CA LEU A 81 8.22 -15.71 0.64
C LEU A 81 7.32 -16.01 -0.56
N ARG A 82 7.88 -15.96 -1.78
CA ARG A 82 7.14 -16.27 -3.01
C ARG A 82 6.67 -17.73 -3.08
N LYS A 83 7.30 -18.65 -2.35
CA LYS A 83 6.90 -20.07 -2.29
C LYS A 83 5.73 -20.31 -1.35
N GLU A 84 5.46 -19.37 -0.45
CA GLU A 84 4.36 -19.44 0.51
C GLU A 84 3.02 -19.08 -0.17
N ASP A 85 1.98 -19.87 0.11
CA ASP A 85 0.62 -19.60 -0.36
C ASP A 85 -0.11 -18.61 0.56
N VAL A 86 0.47 -17.41 0.67
CA VAL A 86 -0.04 -16.32 1.50
C VAL A 86 -0.03 -14.99 0.73
N VAL A 87 -0.96 -14.09 1.07
CA VAL A 87 -0.93 -12.71 0.59
C VAL A 87 -0.03 -11.91 1.54
N SER A 88 1.09 -11.43 1.03
CA SER A 88 2.05 -10.62 1.79
C SER A 88 1.91 -9.15 1.43
N LEU A 89 1.72 -8.29 2.42
CA LEU A 89 1.60 -6.83 2.26
C LEU A 89 2.86 -6.15 2.78
N LEU A 90 3.60 -5.50 1.88
CA LEU A 90 4.87 -4.85 2.20
C LEU A 90 4.63 -3.34 2.31
N ASP A 91 4.90 -2.77 3.49
CA ASP A 91 4.89 -1.33 3.72
C ASP A 91 6.27 -0.77 3.34
N ALA A 92 6.36 -0.17 2.15
CA ALA A 92 7.62 0.32 1.61
C ALA A 92 8.00 1.68 2.23
N PRO A 93 9.30 1.99 2.37
CA PRO A 93 9.76 3.28 2.86
C PRO A 93 9.26 4.44 1.98
N GLY A 94 9.15 5.62 2.59
CA GLY A 94 8.86 6.86 1.86
C GLY A 94 10.01 7.40 1.02
N ASN A 95 11.23 6.86 1.17
CA ASN A 95 12.40 7.26 0.39
C ASN A 95 12.64 6.24 -0.74
N LEU A 96 13.31 6.65 -1.82
CA LEU A 96 13.68 5.76 -2.94
C LEU A 96 15.17 5.43 -2.98
N THR A 97 15.88 5.67 -1.87
CA THR A 97 17.34 5.60 -1.81
C THR A 97 17.87 4.31 -1.21
N GLU A 98 17.00 3.47 -0.67
CA GLU A 98 17.39 2.20 -0.06
C GLU A 98 17.68 1.14 -1.12
N ASP A 99 18.86 0.50 -1.00
CA ASP A 99 19.35 -0.47 -1.99
C ASP A 99 18.41 -1.69 -2.14
N GLY A 100 17.78 -2.14 -1.05
CA GLY A 100 16.83 -3.24 -1.04
C GLY A 100 15.48 -2.91 -1.72
N LEU A 101 15.14 -1.63 -1.91
CA LEU A 101 13.84 -1.24 -2.47
C LEU A 101 13.62 -1.78 -3.88
N LEU A 102 14.67 -1.84 -4.71
CA LEU A 102 14.56 -2.33 -6.09
C LEU A 102 14.16 -3.81 -6.12
N TYR A 103 14.65 -4.61 -5.16
CA TYR A 103 14.27 -6.02 -5.03
C TYR A 103 12.83 -6.19 -4.57
N LEU A 104 12.39 -5.31 -3.68
CA LEU A 104 11.02 -5.24 -3.19
C LEU A 104 10.04 -4.95 -4.36
N LEU A 105 10.31 -3.91 -5.15
CA LEU A 105 9.48 -3.55 -6.30
C LEU A 105 9.52 -4.61 -7.41
N SER A 106 10.69 -5.16 -7.74
CA SER A 106 10.82 -6.18 -8.81
C SER A 106 10.24 -7.54 -8.44
N SER A 107 10.12 -7.85 -7.14
CA SER A 107 9.54 -9.11 -6.66
C SER A 107 8.02 -9.05 -6.46
N SER A 108 7.44 -7.85 -6.55
CA SER A 108 6.01 -7.63 -6.34
C SER A 108 5.19 -8.20 -7.49
N ASP A 109 4.04 -8.79 -7.16
CA ASP A 109 2.98 -9.15 -8.12
C ASP A 109 2.05 -7.96 -8.38
N VAL A 110 1.83 -7.15 -7.34
CA VAL A 110 0.99 -5.95 -7.35
C VAL A 110 1.71 -4.83 -6.60
N ILE A 111 1.70 -3.61 -7.16
CA ILE A 111 2.15 -2.41 -6.46
C ILE A 111 0.98 -1.45 -6.33
N ILE A 112 0.61 -1.14 -5.09
CA ILE A 112 -0.41 -0.15 -4.77
C ILE A 112 0.28 1.18 -4.48
N ILE A 113 -0.09 2.21 -5.23
CA ILE A 113 0.57 3.52 -5.25
C ILE A 113 -0.42 4.55 -4.71
N PRO A 114 -0.46 4.77 -3.38
CA PRO A 114 -1.32 5.81 -2.80
C PRO A 114 -0.82 7.20 -3.19
N PHE A 115 -1.69 8.04 -3.72
CA PHE A 115 -1.36 9.40 -4.13
C PHE A 115 -2.48 10.38 -3.79
N GLN A 116 -2.16 11.68 -3.79
CA GLN A 116 -3.13 12.76 -3.69
C GLN A 116 -3.08 13.59 -4.97
N TYR A 117 -4.18 14.23 -5.36
CA TYR A 117 -4.21 15.09 -6.54
C TYR A 117 -3.47 16.42 -6.38
N GLU A 118 -2.96 16.74 -5.18
CA GLU A 118 -2.14 17.91 -4.95
C GLU A 118 -0.87 17.85 -5.84
N ARG A 119 -0.53 18.95 -6.54
CA ARG A 119 0.58 18.99 -7.52
C ARG A 119 1.89 18.42 -6.99
N LYS A 120 2.28 18.79 -5.76
CA LYS A 120 3.51 18.28 -5.10
C LYS A 120 3.49 16.76 -4.88
N CYS A 121 2.32 16.13 -4.79
CA CYS A 121 2.16 14.68 -4.65
C CYS A 121 2.26 13.97 -6.01
N LEU A 122 1.82 14.64 -7.08
CA LEU A 122 1.94 14.12 -8.44
C LEU A 122 3.40 14.06 -8.89
N ASP A 123 4.22 15.07 -8.56
CA ASP A 123 5.66 15.07 -8.85
C ASP A 123 6.35 13.85 -8.19
N SER A 124 5.99 13.52 -6.95
CA SER A 124 6.50 12.33 -6.26
C SER A 124 6.06 11.02 -6.91
N THR A 125 4.82 10.98 -7.40
CA THR A 125 4.28 9.80 -8.10
C THR A 125 4.99 9.61 -9.45
N GLY A 126 5.25 10.69 -10.20
CA GLY A 126 6.02 10.63 -11.45
C GLY A 126 7.48 10.21 -11.23
N THR A 127 8.10 10.66 -10.15
CA THR A 127 9.46 10.22 -9.77
C THR A 127 9.47 8.73 -9.40
N PHE A 128 8.49 8.27 -8.62
CA PHE A 128 8.31 6.84 -8.34
C PHE A 128 8.19 6.02 -9.62
N LEU A 129 7.34 6.45 -10.57
CA LEU A 129 7.17 5.76 -11.85
C LEU A 129 8.44 5.75 -12.69
N SER A 130 9.25 6.81 -12.62
CA SER A 130 10.53 6.87 -13.32
C SER A 130 11.53 5.86 -12.75
N VAL A 131 11.65 5.77 -11.43
CA VAL A 131 12.49 4.76 -10.75
C VAL A 131 11.98 3.36 -11.04
N PHE A 132 10.66 3.14 -10.89
CA PHE A 132 10.05 1.85 -11.17
C PHE A 132 10.25 1.42 -12.64
N SER A 133 10.16 2.34 -13.60
CA SER A 133 10.38 2.01 -15.02
C SER A 133 11.81 1.52 -15.29
N GLN A 134 12.81 2.07 -14.61
CA GLN A 134 14.20 1.61 -14.70
C GLN A 134 14.36 0.20 -14.10
N VAL A 135 13.67 -0.09 -12.99
CA VAL A 135 13.65 -1.43 -12.38
C VAL A 135 12.94 -2.43 -13.28
N ALA A 136 11.78 -2.06 -13.82
CA ALA A 136 10.94 -2.91 -14.64
C ALA A 136 11.66 -3.37 -15.92
N GLN A 137 12.54 -2.56 -16.50
CA GLN A 137 13.40 -2.96 -17.64
C GLN A 137 14.30 -4.15 -17.34
N HIS A 138 14.64 -4.37 -16.07
CA HIS A 138 15.53 -5.42 -15.61
C HIS A 138 14.81 -6.54 -14.84
N ALA A 139 13.51 -6.36 -14.56
CA ALA A 139 12.70 -7.33 -13.84
C ALA A 139 12.17 -8.42 -14.77
N LYS A 140 12.10 -9.66 -14.26
CA LYS A 140 11.54 -10.80 -15.01
C LYS A 140 10.02 -10.76 -15.12
N THR A 141 9.37 -9.99 -14.25
CA THR A 141 7.92 -9.87 -14.13
C THR A 141 7.54 -8.40 -13.99
N SER A 142 6.43 -8.01 -14.60
CA SER A 142 5.88 -6.67 -14.45
C SER A 142 4.72 -6.72 -13.45
N PRO A 143 4.84 -6.10 -12.27
CA PRO A 143 3.72 -6.03 -11.33
C PRO A 143 2.54 -5.26 -11.92
N ARG A 144 1.33 -5.62 -11.49
CA ARG A 144 0.14 -4.79 -11.75
C ARG A 144 0.23 -3.53 -10.90
N LEU A 145 0.18 -2.36 -11.53
CA LEU A 145 0.17 -1.08 -10.83
C LEU A 145 -1.28 -0.65 -10.53
N LEU A 146 -1.56 -0.37 -9.25
CA LEU A 146 -2.85 0.12 -8.77
C LEU A 146 -2.66 1.49 -8.14
N PHE A 147 -3.13 2.55 -8.79
CA PHE A 147 -3.06 3.90 -8.27
C PHE A 147 -4.23 4.15 -7.33
N ALA A 148 -3.97 4.45 -6.06
CA ALA A 148 -4.99 4.68 -5.05
C ALA A 148 -5.09 6.19 -4.74
N PRO A 149 -6.10 6.92 -5.25
CA PRO A 149 -6.33 8.30 -4.84
C PRO A 149 -6.72 8.29 -3.36
N ASN A 150 -5.81 8.69 -2.48
CA ASN A 150 -5.93 8.55 -1.05
C ASN A 150 -5.89 9.90 -0.35
N ARG A 151 -6.59 10.01 0.79
CA ARG A 151 -6.66 11.24 1.60
C ARG A 151 -7.08 12.47 0.77
N VAL A 152 -8.04 12.30 -0.13
CA VAL A 152 -8.62 13.39 -0.93
C VAL A 152 -9.53 14.22 -0.03
N ARG A 153 -9.30 15.53 0.08
CA ARG A 153 -9.98 16.36 1.09
C ARG A 153 -11.41 16.67 0.67
N SER A 154 -12.30 16.79 1.66
CA SER A 154 -13.66 17.26 1.44
C SER A 154 -13.65 18.71 0.92
N GLY A 155 -14.30 18.95 -0.22
CA GLY A 155 -14.33 20.25 -0.88
C GLY A 155 -13.32 20.39 -2.02
N GLU A 156 -12.34 19.49 -2.13
CA GLU A 156 -11.58 19.32 -3.37
C GLU A 156 -12.44 18.58 -4.41
N GLY A 157 -12.32 18.98 -5.67
CA GLY A 157 -13.21 18.55 -6.75
C GLY A 157 -14.27 19.61 -7.12
N LEU A 158 -13.95 20.89 -7.00
CA LEU A 158 -14.66 21.95 -7.74
C LEU A 158 -14.54 21.67 -9.25
N LYS A 159 -15.40 22.27 -10.09
CA LYS A 159 -15.48 21.93 -11.53
C LYS A 159 -14.10 21.92 -12.24
N ALA A 160 -13.26 22.91 -11.97
CA ALA A 160 -11.91 23.00 -12.52
C ALA A 160 -10.93 21.95 -11.96
N GLU A 161 -11.06 21.57 -10.68
CA GLU A 161 -10.23 20.54 -10.07
C GLU A 161 -10.60 19.14 -10.58
N LYS A 162 -11.90 18.88 -10.82
CA LYS A 162 -12.35 17.62 -11.42
C LYS A 162 -11.78 17.42 -12.83
N GLU A 163 -11.68 18.48 -13.62
CA GLU A 163 -11.02 18.43 -14.93
C GLU A 163 -9.53 18.12 -14.80
N MET A 164 -8.85 18.66 -13.78
CA MET A 164 -7.46 18.33 -13.50
C MET A 164 -7.30 16.87 -13.06
N TRP A 165 -8.18 16.38 -12.18
CA TRP A 165 -8.16 15.00 -11.70
C TRP A 165 -8.37 14.01 -12.84
N ALA A 166 -9.33 14.29 -13.73
CA ALA A 166 -9.57 13.46 -14.90
C ALA A 166 -8.33 13.36 -15.80
N LYS A 167 -7.57 14.46 -15.98
CA LYS A 167 -6.30 14.44 -16.73
C LYS A 167 -5.21 13.62 -16.02
N VAL A 168 -5.16 13.70 -14.70
CA VAL A 168 -4.23 12.89 -13.89
C VAL A 168 -4.57 11.40 -14.00
N ASP A 169 -5.85 11.07 -13.83
CA ASP A 169 -6.35 9.70 -13.95
C ASP A 169 -6.09 9.15 -15.35
N ASP A 170 -6.37 9.92 -16.41
CA ASP A 170 -6.08 9.55 -17.80
C ASP A 170 -4.58 9.26 -17.99
N ALA A 171 -3.71 10.16 -17.52
CA ALA A 171 -2.26 9.97 -17.61
C ALA A 171 -1.78 8.71 -16.87
N LEU A 172 -2.24 8.50 -15.63
CA LEU A 172 -1.86 7.35 -14.81
C LEU A 172 -2.47 6.03 -15.31
N SER A 173 -3.65 6.07 -15.95
CA SER A 173 -4.32 4.90 -16.51
C SER A 173 -3.51 4.21 -17.61
N ASN A 174 -2.61 4.94 -18.28
CA ASN A 174 -1.67 4.38 -19.24
C ASN A 174 -0.63 3.43 -18.60
N HIS A 175 -0.45 3.50 -17.28
CA HIS A 175 0.51 2.71 -16.52
C HIS A 175 -0.13 1.62 -15.66
N GLY A 176 -1.43 1.74 -15.33
CA GLY A 176 -2.07 0.86 -14.37
C GLY A 176 -3.54 1.19 -14.13
N THR A 177 -4.13 0.55 -13.13
CA THR A 177 -5.55 0.75 -12.79
C THR A 177 -5.71 1.86 -11.76
N ILE A 178 -6.61 2.81 -12.02
CA ILE A 178 -7.03 3.79 -11.02
C ILE A 178 -8.09 3.15 -10.11
N LEU A 179 -7.79 3.09 -8.81
CA LEU A 179 -8.73 2.60 -7.80
C LEU A 179 -9.72 3.70 -7.41
N PRO A 180 -10.88 3.32 -6.82
CA PRO A 180 -11.80 4.29 -6.24
C PRO A 180 -11.14 5.19 -5.20
N VAL A 181 -11.63 6.43 -5.12
CA VAL A 181 -11.10 7.47 -4.22
C VAL A 181 -11.38 7.14 -2.76
N ILE A 182 -10.36 7.30 -1.92
CA ILE A 182 -10.45 7.30 -0.46
C ILE A 182 -10.35 8.76 0.04
N ARG A 183 -11.40 9.22 0.74
CA ARG A 183 -11.47 10.59 1.28
C ARG A 183 -10.65 10.73 2.57
N ASP A 184 -10.17 11.94 2.87
CA ASP A 184 -9.52 12.27 4.14
C ASP A 184 -10.54 12.35 5.28
N LEU A 185 -10.91 11.19 5.84
CA LEU A 185 -11.90 11.07 6.90
C LEU A 185 -11.23 10.77 8.26
N SER A 186 -11.82 11.29 9.34
CA SER A 186 -11.27 11.14 10.69
C SER A 186 -11.28 9.70 11.22
N CYS A 187 -12.20 8.86 10.74
CA CYS A 187 -12.26 7.43 11.07
C CYS A 187 -11.05 6.66 10.50
N LEU A 188 -10.56 7.06 9.32
CA LEU A 188 -9.40 6.47 8.65
C LEU A 188 -8.06 6.96 9.23
N LYS A 189 -8.07 7.99 10.08
CA LYS A 189 -6.89 8.43 10.86
C LYS A 189 -6.70 7.60 12.14
N ARG A 190 -7.68 6.77 12.50
CA ARG A 190 -7.74 5.97 13.73
C ARG A 190 -7.79 4.46 13.43
N VAL A 191 -7.09 4.05 12.37
CA VAL A 191 -6.96 2.63 12.02
C VAL A 191 -6.06 1.93 13.04
N ASN A 192 -6.31 0.65 13.24
CA ASN A 192 -5.47 -0.24 14.02
C ASN A 192 -5.17 -1.50 13.19
N THR A 193 -4.39 -2.41 13.74
CA THR A 193 -3.93 -3.66 13.10
C THR A 193 -4.65 -4.90 13.61
N LEU A 194 -5.81 -4.71 14.28
CA LEU A 194 -6.56 -5.78 14.94
C LEU A 194 -7.97 -5.96 14.34
N GLN A 195 -8.57 -4.89 13.80
CA GLN A 195 -9.89 -4.95 13.17
C GLN A 195 -10.17 -3.76 12.25
N LEU A 196 -11.05 -3.99 11.28
CA LEU A 196 -11.67 -2.94 10.47
C LEU A 196 -13.06 -2.62 11.02
N THR A 197 -13.31 -1.38 11.44
CA THR A 197 -14.65 -1.01 11.91
C THR A 197 -15.61 -0.86 10.73
N ARG A 198 -16.92 -0.97 10.97
CA ARG A 198 -17.94 -0.75 9.93
C ARG A 198 -17.85 0.64 9.29
N GLU A 199 -17.55 1.68 10.08
CA GLU A 199 -17.40 3.05 9.59
C GLU A 199 -16.18 3.16 8.65
N GLN A 200 -15.05 2.55 9.03
CA GLN A 200 -13.85 2.52 8.20
C GLN A 200 -14.09 1.73 6.91
N GLU A 201 -14.71 0.55 7.02
CA GLU A 201 -15.06 -0.26 5.87
C GLU A 201 -15.96 0.52 4.90
N GLN A 202 -17.05 1.14 5.38
CA GLN A 202 -17.93 1.94 4.53
C GLN A 202 -17.20 3.12 3.85
N ALA A 203 -16.25 3.75 4.55
CA ALA A 203 -15.50 4.88 4.04
C ALA A 203 -14.57 4.53 2.85
N CYS A 204 -14.08 3.29 2.76
CA CYS A 204 -13.17 2.86 1.69
C CYS A 204 -13.56 1.54 1.01
N ARG A 205 -14.81 1.08 1.17
CA ARG A 205 -15.31 -0.22 0.68
C ARG A 205 -15.00 -0.44 -0.80
N SER A 206 -15.32 0.53 -1.66
CA SER A 206 -15.12 0.37 -3.11
C SER A 206 -13.65 0.09 -3.45
N THR A 207 -12.72 0.75 -2.76
CA THR A 207 -11.28 0.54 -2.94
C THR A 207 -10.86 -0.83 -2.40
N LEU A 208 -11.31 -1.20 -1.20
CA LEU A 208 -10.98 -2.49 -0.57
C LEU A 208 -11.53 -3.69 -1.36
N GLU A 209 -12.77 -3.63 -1.85
CA GLU A 209 -13.36 -4.67 -2.71
C GLU A 209 -12.59 -4.82 -4.03
N SER A 210 -12.20 -3.69 -4.64
CA SER A 210 -11.41 -3.70 -5.89
C SER A 210 -10.07 -4.38 -5.67
N ILE A 211 -9.37 -4.02 -4.58
CA ILE A 211 -8.10 -4.66 -4.20
C ILE A 211 -8.33 -6.14 -3.92
N TYR A 212 -9.32 -6.51 -3.09
CA TYR A 212 -9.62 -7.90 -2.75
C TYR A 212 -9.86 -8.77 -3.98
N THR A 213 -10.63 -8.28 -4.95
CA THR A 213 -10.92 -8.99 -6.20
C THR A 213 -9.64 -9.27 -7.00
N ILE A 214 -8.67 -8.35 -6.96
CA ILE A 214 -7.38 -8.51 -7.64
C ILE A 214 -6.47 -9.49 -6.89
N LEU A 215 -6.45 -9.43 -5.55
CA LEU A 215 -5.57 -10.23 -4.70
C LEU A 215 -6.06 -11.65 -4.46
N CYS A 216 -7.37 -11.88 -4.54
CA CYS A 216 -8.03 -13.15 -4.25
C CYS A 216 -9.00 -13.50 -5.39
N PRO A 217 -8.50 -13.78 -6.61
CA PRO A 217 -9.34 -14.23 -7.72
C PRO A 217 -10.00 -15.57 -7.37
N ILE A 218 -11.24 -15.74 -7.85
CA ILE A 218 -12.05 -16.97 -7.71
C ILE A 218 -11.44 -18.08 -8.59
#